data_AF-K0C6E3-F1
#
_entry.id   AF-K0C6E3-F1
#
_cell.length_a   1.000
_cell.length_b   1.000
_cell.length_c   1.000
_cell.angle_alpha   90.00
_cell.angle_beta   90.00
_cell.angle_gamma   90.00
#
_symmetry.space_group_name_H-M   'P 1'
#
loop_
_entity.id
_entity.type
_entity.pdbx_description
1 polymer ?
#
loop_
_entity_poly.entity_id
_entity_poly.type
_entity_poly.pdbx_seq_one_letter_code
_entity_poly.pdbx_strand_id
1 'polypeptide(L)'
;MSISDADGSEQFTSVEYTFNGLPAGTTAFGGVLVGNVLTVTLTAGELPASYGLTLPTDYSTTGVAGSTTNNGADITFDVAVTTNEGSDSESGTITVGVEGDINVEVATIAAQDETDAVVTFTLSDKLTVEETDADTSEQVTSVTVTLSGVPEGSVMTGWD
;
A
#
# COMPACT_ATOMS: atom_id res chain seq x y z
N MET A 1 6.72 -12.91 25.81
CA MET A 1 5.74 -13.81 26.49
C MET A 1 6.37 -15.07 27.09
N SER A 2 6.10 -15.35 28.36
CA SER A 2 6.27 -16.69 28.96
C SER A 2 5.20 -16.94 30.00
N ILE A 3 4.22 -17.76 29.65
CA ILE A 3 3.31 -18.43 30.60
C ILE A 3 4.06 -19.69 31.04
N SER A 4 4.24 -19.87 32.34
CA SER A 4 5.03 -20.98 32.89
C SER A 4 4.11 -22.13 33.31
N ASP A 5 4.04 -23.16 32.48
CA ASP A 5 3.38 -24.44 32.78
C ASP A 5 4.17 -25.21 33.85
N ALA A 6 3.57 -25.42 35.02
CA ALA A 6 4.19 -26.17 36.10
C ALA A 6 3.79 -27.66 36.12
N ASP A 7 2.74 -28.07 35.41
CA ASP A 7 2.14 -29.41 35.59
C ASP A 7 1.53 -30.09 34.34
N GLY A 8 1.55 -29.46 33.17
CA GLY A 8 1.12 -30.06 31.90
C GLY A 8 -0.39 -30.02 31.63
N SER A 9 -1.14 -29.16 32.33
CA SER A 9 -2.61 -29.10 32.25
C SER A 9 -3.17 -28.02 31.31
N GLU A 10 -2.32 -27.21 30.70
CA GLU A 10 -2.71 -26.07 29.86
C GLU A 10 -3.40 -26.52 28.55
N GLN A 11 -4.68 -26.20 28.41
CA GLN A 11 -5.43 -26.45 27.18
C GLN A 11 -5.70 -25.12 26.48
N PHE A 12 -4.80 -24.74 25.57
CA PHE A 12 -5.02 -23.60 24.68
C PHE A 12 -6.04 -23.97 23.61
N THR A 13 -7.09 -23.17 23.49
CA THR A 13 -8.13 -23.39 22.46
C THR A 13 -8.10 -22.32 21.38
N SER A 14 -7.75 -21.07 21.72
CA SER A 14 -7.58 -19.99 20.74
C SER A 14 -6.65 -18.87 21.22
N VAL A 15 -6.03 -18.18 20.27
CA VAL A 15 -5.39 -16.86 20.44
C VAL A 15 -6.22 -15.83 19.70
N GLU A 16 -6.38 -14.65 20.30
CA GLU A 16 -7.06 -13.52 19.66
C GLU A 16 -6.09 -12.37 19.41
N TYR A 17 -6.15 -11.82 18.20
CA TYR A 17 -5.40 -10.63 17.79
C TYR A 17 -6.42 -9.53 17.47
N THR A 18 -6.38 -8.43 18.21
CA THR A 18 -7.20 -7.25 17.93
C THR A 18 -6.36 -6.25 17.17
N PHE A 19 -6.73 -5.97 15.93
CA PHE A 19 -6.01 -5.03 15.07
C PHE A 19 -6.66 -3.64 15.09
N ASN A 20 -5.85 -2.61 14.95
CA ASN A 20 -6.30 -1.24 14.72
C ASN A 20 -5.79 -0.75 13.36
N GLY A 21 -6.66 -0.13 12.59
CA GLY A 21 -6.33 0.38 11.25
C GLY A 21 -6.40 -0.68 10.14
N LEU A 22 -7.15 -1.79 10.31
CA LEU A 22 -7.31 -2.74 9.22
C LEU A 22 -8.07 -2.13 8.03
N PRO A 23 -7.55 -2.29 6.81
CA PRO A 23 -8.24 -1.86 5.61
C PRO A 23 -9.52 -2.68 5.37
N ALA A 24 -10.58 -2.03 4.89
CA ALA A 24 -11.76 -2.73 4.40
C ALA A 24 -11.36 -3.70 3.25
N GLY A 25 -11.95 -4.89 3.26
CA GLY A 25 -11.58 -5.96 2.31
C GLY A 25 -10.41 -6.83 2.78
N THR A 26 -9.79 -6.55 3.93
CA THR A 26 -8.86 -7.49 4.57
C THR A 26 -9.54 -8.84 4.78
N THR A 27 -8.85 -9.91 4.41
CA THR A 27 -9.28 -11.29 4.67
C THR A 27 -8.27 -12.00 5.55
N ALA A 28 -8.66 -13.12 6.15
CA ALA A 28 -7.76 -13.95 6.94
C ALA A 28 -7.59 -15.33 6.33
N PHE A 29 -6.44 -15.94 6.58
CA PHE A 29 -6.15 -17.34 6.31
C PHE A 29 -5.66 -18.02 7.59
N GLY A 30 -5.93 -19.32 7.74
CA GLY A 30 -5.54 -20.07 8.94
C GLY A 30 -6.21 -19.61 10.26
N GLY A 31 -7.26 -18.78 10.18
CA GLY A 31 -8.02 -18.24 11.30
C GLY A 31 -9.33 -17.59 10.83
N VAL A 32 -10.08 -17.02 11.76
CA VAL A 32 -11.36 -16.35 11.50
C VAL A 32 -11.26 -14.88 11.87
N LEU A 33 -11.45 -13.98 10.90
CA LEU A 33 -11.49 -12.54 11.12
C LEU A 33 -12.94 -12.05 11.19
N VAL A 34 -13.32 -11.42 12.30
CA VAL A 34 -14.62 -10.76 12.48
C VAL A 34 -14.38 -9.30 12.86
N GLY A 35 -14.74 -8.38 11.99
CA GLY A 35 -14.40 -6.97 12.16
C GLY A 35 -12.88 -6.80 12.15
N ASN A 36 -12.30 -6.45 13.30
CA ASN A 36 -10.87 -6.26 13.49
C ASN A 36 -10.22 -7.31 14.41
N VAL A 37 -10.94 -8.35 14.80
CA VAL A 37 -10.42 -9.42 15.67
C VAL A 37 -10.18 -10.69 14.86
N LEU A 38 -8.93 -11.14 14.81
CA LEU A 38 -8.56 -12.44 14.27
C LEU A 38 -8.47 -13.47 15.40
N THR A 39 -9.29 -14.50 15.32
CA THR A 39 -9.22 -15.65 16.21
C THR A 39 -8.50 -16.80 15.50
N VAL A 40 -7.44 -17.31 16.12
CA VAL A 40 -6.65 -18.44 15.63
C VAL A 40 -6.83 -19.61 16.60
N THR A 41 -7.41 -20.71 16.12
CA THR A 41 -7.62 -21.92 16.94
C THR A 41 -6.33 -22.72 17.03
N LEU A 42 -5.95 -23.11 18.25
CA LEU A 42 -4.81 -24.00 18.45
C LEU A 42 -5.25 -25.46 18.35
N THR A 43 -4.38 -26.31 17.81
CA THR A 43 -4.57 -27.76 17.80
C THR A 43 -3.55 -28.37 18.74
N ALA A 44 -4.03 -29.06 19.79
CA ALA A 44 -3.16 -29.63 20.83
C ALA A 44 -2.19 -28.62 21.46
N GLY A 45 -2.64 -27.37 21.67
CA GLY A 45 -1.82 -26.32 22.26
C GLY A 45 -0.91 -25.59 21.27
N GLU A 46 -0.89 -25.97 20.00
CA GLU A 46 0.02 -25.39 19.00
C GLU A 46 -0.73 -24.50 17.99
N LEU A 47 -0.12 -23.36 17.65
CA LEU A 47 -0.61 -22.50 16.57
C LEU A 47 -0.46 -23.21 15.22
N PRO A 48 -1.38 -22.98 14.28
CA PRO A 48 -1.27 -23.55 12.94
C PRO A 48 0.01 -23.06 12.25
N ALA A 49 0.61 -23.92 11.42
CA ALA A 49 1.85 -23.62 10.71
C ALA A 49 1.75 -22.41 9.74
N SER A 50 0.53 -22.00 9.38
CA SER A 50 0.27 -20.84 8.54
C SER A 50 -1.06 -20.19 8.93
N TYR A 51 -1.00 -18.93 9.35
CA TYR A 51 -2.16 -18.07 9.59
C TYR A 51 -1.76 -16.61 9.40
N GLY A 52 -2.74 -15.75 9.20
CA GLY A 52 -2.50 -14.31 9.07
C GLY A 52 -3.59 -13.59 8.29
N LEU A 53 -3.22 -12.42 7.77
CA LEU A 53 -4.09 -11.53 7.02
C LEU A 53 -3.62 -11.41 5.56
N THR A 54 -4.57 -11.25 4.67
CA THR A 54 -4.35 -10.82 3.28
C THR A 54 -4.97 -9.44 3.13
N LEU A 55 -4.12 -8.44 2.88
CA LEU A 55 -4.53 -7.06 2.63
C LEU A 55 -5.07 -6.92 1.18
N PRO A 56 -5.95 -5.95 0.90
CA PRO A 56 -6.40 -5.64 -0.47
C PRO A 56 -5.27 -5.18 -1.39
N THR A 57 -5.46 -5.36 -2.71
CA THR A 57 -4.53 -5.03 -3.81
C THR A 57 -4.32 -3.53 -4.07
N ASP A 58 -4.77 -2.67 -3.17
CA ASP A 58 -4.66 -1.20 -3.28
C ASP A 58 -4.56 -0.63 -1.86
N TYR A 59 -3.60 -1.16 -1.12
CA TYR A 59 -3.32 -0.70 0.23
C TYR A 59 -2.54 0.63 0.20
N SER A 60 -1.64 0.78 -0.77
CA SER A 60 -0.66 1.85 -0.92
C SER A 60 -1.24 3.16 -1.46
N THR A 61 -2.27 3.10 -2.32
CA THR A 61 -2.58 4.18 -3.28
C THR A 61 -3.89 4.90 -2.96
N THR A 62 -4.99 4.17 -2.84
CA THR A 62 -6.31 4.79 -2.66
C THR A 62 -6.57 5.17 -1.21
N GLY A 63 -5.89 4.52 -0.26
CA GLY A 63 -6.26 4.59 1.13
C GLY A 63 -7.71 4.15 1.32
N VAL A 64 -7.91 2.92 1.78
CA VAL A 64 -9.20 2.24 1.81
C VAL A 64 -10.38 3.10 2.27
N ALA A 65 -11.46 3.09 1.48
CA ALA A 65 -12.74 3.69 1.84
C ALA A 65 -13.22 3.17 3.21
N GLY A 66 -13.28 4.07 4.19
CA GLY A 66 -13.64 3.76 5.59
C GLY A 66 -12.46 3.65 6.56
N SER A 67 -11.21 3.73 6.09
CA SER A 67 -10.04 3.97 6.95
C SER A 67 -9.90 5.46 7.24
N THR A 68 -9.75 5.83 8.50
CA THR A 68 -9.48 7.23 8.91
C THR A 68 -8.01 7.61 8.81
N THR A 69 -7.12 6.66 8.55
CA THR A 69 -5.66 6.84 8.48
C THR A 69 -5.04 5.85 7.49
N ASN A 70 -4.93 6.25 6.22
CA ASN A 70 -4.12 5.57 5.22
C ASN A 70 -3.15 6.58 4.63
N ASN A 71 -2.02 6.75 5.32
CA ASN A 71 -0.93 7.66 4.97
C ASN A 71 0.45 6.99 5.16
N GLY A 72 0.50 5.65 5.17
CA GLY A 72 1.66 4.89 5.62
C GLY A 72 1.78 4.74 7.15
N ALA A 73 0.70 4.92 7.91
CA ALA A 73 0.67 4.64 9.35
C ALA A 73 0.69 3.13 9.63
N ASP A 74 1.36 2.74 10.72
CA ASP A 74 1.46 1.35 11.15
C ASP A 74 0.10 0.76 11.53
N ILE A 75 -0.20 -0.44 11.04
CA ILE A 75 -1.25 -1.29 11.60
C ILE A 75 -0.72 -1.80 12.94
N THR A 76 -1.46 -1.55 14.02
CA THR A 76 -1.07 -2.03 15.35
C THR A 76 -1.98 -3.19 15.77
N PHE A 77 -1.45 -4.12 16.55
CA PHE A 77 -2.26 -5.22 17.08
C PHE A 77 -1.89 -5.55 18.51
N ASP A 78 -2.90 -5.92 19.28
CA ASP A 78 -2.76 -6.51 20.60
C ASP A 78 -3.10 -8.00 20.50
N VAL A 79 -2.20 -8.85 20.96
CA VAL A 79 -2.43 -10.28 21.10
C VAL A 79 -2.68 -10.59 22.57
N ALA A 80 -3.77 -11.31 22.85
CA ALA A 80 -4.08 -11.78 24.18
C ALA A 80 -4.22 -13.30 24.16
N VAL A 81 -3.63 -13.95 25.17
CA VAL A 81 -3.72 -15.39 25.39
C VAL A 81 -4.31 -15.60 26.77
N THR A 82 -5.35 -16.41 26.85
CA THR A 82 -5.97 -16.79 28.13
C THR A 82 -5.94 -18.29 28.27
N THR A 83 -5.47 -18.78 29.42
CA THR A 83 -5.49 -20.19 29.81
C THR A 83 -6.40 -20.38 31.02
N ASN A 84 -6.59 -21.62 31.45
CA ASN A 84 -7.24 -21.94 32.71
C ASN A 84 -6.44 -21.48 33.95
N GLU A 85 -5.21 -21.00 33.78
CA GLU A 85 -4.31 -20.61 34.86
C GLU A 85 -3.94 -19.12 34.86
N GLY A 86 -4.35 -18.37 33.83
CA GLY A 86 -4.09 -16.94 33.76
C GLY A 86 -4.27 -16.37 32.36
N SER A 87 -3.83 -15.13 32.19
CA SER A 87 -3.83 -14.44 30.90
C SER A 87 -2.55 -13.64 30.73
N ASP A 88 -2.02 -13.59 29.51
CA ASP A 88 -0.91 -12.73 29.11
C ASP A 88 -1.25 -11.98 27.82
N SER A 89 -0.62 -10.83 27.60
CA SER A 89 -0.89 -9.99 26.43
C SER A 89 0.34 -9.22 25.99
N GLU A 90 0.50 -9.05 24.68
CA GLU A 90 1.61 -8.33 24.06
C GLU A 90 1.11 -7.55 22.83
N SER A 91 1.84 -6.53 22.42
CA SER A 91 1.45 -5.64 21.33
C SER A 91 2.52 -5.63 20.23
N GLY A 92 2.11 -5.49 18.97
CA GLY A 92 3.00 -5.40 17.82
C GLY A 92 2.53 -4.41 16.77
N THR A 93 3.39 -4.16 15.78
CA THR A 93 3.11 -3.28 14.65
C THR A 93 3.45 -3.96 13.32
N ILE A 94 2.69 -3.61 12.29
CA ILE A 94 2.90 -4.00 10.89
C ILE A 94 2.95 -2.70 10.09
N THR A 95 4.14 -2.37 9.58
CA THR A 95 4.33 -1.23 8.69
C THR A 95 4.20 -1.69 7.25
N VAL A 96 3.32 -1.04 6.49
CA VAL A 96 3.23 -1.20 5.04
C VAL A 96 3.37 0.20 4.44
N GLY A 97 4.42 0.39 3.63
CA GLY A 97 4.72 1.67 3.01
C GLY A 97 3.75 2.01 1.89
N VAL A 98 3.62 3.30 1.59
CA VAL A 98 2.99 3.75 0.35
C VAL A 98 3.90 3.40 -0.83
N GLU A 99 3.30 3.06 -1.97
CA GLU A 99 4.00 2.91 -3.24
C GLU A 99 3.83 4.20 -4.05
N GLY A 100 4.83 4.53 -4.87
CA GLY A 100 4.72 5.53 -5.94
C GLY A 100 5.13 6.97 -5.61
N ASP A 101 6.28 7.39 -6.17
CA ASP A 101 6.54 8.78 -6.54
C ASP A 101 6.27 8.96 -8.04
N ILE A 102 5.74 10.12 -8.47
CA ILE A 102 5.67 10.50 -9.90
C ILE A 102 6.95 11.24 -10.26
N ASN A 103 7.70 10.72 -11.23
CA ASN A 103 8.84 11.42 -11.79
C ASN A 103 8.45 12.06 -13.12
N VAL A 104 8.64 13.39 -13.22
CA VAL A 104 8.45 14.14 -14.45
C VAL A 104 9.80 14.70 -14.87
N GLU A 105 10.29 14.23 -16.01
CA GLU A 105 11.53 14.73 -16.59
C GLU A 105 11.27 15.42 -17.92
N VAL A 106 11.89 16.60 -18.07
CA VAL A 106 11.88 17.35 -19.32
C VAL A 106 13.32 17.54 -19.77
N ALA A 107 13.69 16.88 -20.85
CA ALA A 107 14.96 17.10 -21.51
C ALA A 107 14.97 18.45 -22.23
N THR A 108 16.13 19.12 -22.22
CA THR A 108 16.33 20.38 -22.95
C THR A 108 16.07 20.19 -24.44
N ILE A 109 15.18 21.02 -25.00
CA ILE A 109 15.04 21.16 -26.45
C ILE A 109 16.25 21.98 -26.92
N ALA A 110 17.06 21.40 -27.80
CA ALA A 110 18.23 22.09 -28.35
C ALA A 110 17.80 23.38 -29.06
N ALA A 111 18.68 24.38 -29.05
CA ALA A 111 18.48 25.57 -29.86
C ALA A 111 18.38 25.14 -31.33
N GLN A 112 17.25 25.44 -31.95
CA GLN A 112 17.05 25.21 -33.36
C GLN A 112 17.63 26.40 -34.10
N ASP A 113 18.42 26.14 -35.15
CA ASP A 113 18.90 27.21 -36.01
C ASP A 113 17.72 27.87 -36.71
N GLU A 114 17.68 29.21 -36.65
CA GLU A 114 16.72 29.98 -37.42
C GLU A 114 17.11 29.86 -38.91
N THR A 115 16.20 29.29 -39.68
CA THR A 115 16.30 29.16 -41.13
C THR A 115 14.95 29.55 -41.72
N ASP A 116 14.88 29.90 -43.00
CA ASP A 116 13.60 30.20 -43.68
C ASP A 116 12.64 28.97 -43.76
N ALA A 117 13.03 27.81 -43.21
CA ALA A 117 12.25 26.59 -43.19
C ALA A 117 11.42 26.44 -41.91
N VAL A 118 10.33 25.67 -41.99
CA VAL A 118 9.50 25.34 -40.83
C VAL A 118 10.30 24.51 -39.82
N VAL A 119 10.30 24.95 -38.56
CA VAL A 119 10.92 24.22 -37.44
C VAL A 119 9.86 23.39 -36.73
N THR A 120 10.08 22.08 -36.63
CA THR A 120 9.21 21.15 -35.89
C THR A 120 9.99 20.53 -34.74
N PHE A 121 9.35 20.40 -33.57
CA PHE A 121 9.88 19.67 -32.43
C PHE A 121 8.78 18.81 -31.80
N THR A 122 9.17 17.67 -31.23
CA THR A 122 8.25 16.70 -30.64
C THR A 122 8.43 16.68 -29.13
N LEU A 123 7.36 16.96 -28.39
CA LEU A 123 7.40 16.97 -26.92
C LEU A 123 7.52 15.56 -26.33
N SER A 124 6.94 14.54 -26.94
CA SER A 124 7.02 13.15 -26.46
C SER A 124 8.45 12.59 -26.47
N ASP A 125 9.36 13.17 -27.26
CA ASP A 125 10.77 12.76 -27.31
C ASP A 125 11.59 13.39 -26.17
N LYS A 126 10.97 14.28 -25.38
CA LYS A 126 11.64 15.13 -24.39
C LYS A 126 10.94 15.18 -23.04
N LEU A 127 9.64 14.94 -23.00
CA LEU A 127 8.87 14.81 -21.78
C LEU A 127 8.66 13.34 -21.50
N THR A 128 9.21 12.88 -20.39
CA THR A 128 8.95 11.54 -19.86
C THR A 128 8.20 11.71 -18.55
N VAL A 129 7.10 10.96 -18.40
CA VAL A 129 6.39 10.82 -17.14
C VAL A 129 6.44 9.34 -16.80
N GLU A 130 7.01 9.02 -15.65
CA GLU A 130 7.09 7.66 -15.15
C GLU A 130 6.45 7.60 -13.77
N GLU A 131 5.70 6.53 -13.54
CA GLU A 131 5.19 6.15 -12.24
C GLU A 131 5.89 4.87 -11.80
N THR A 132 6.21 4.80 -10.51
CA THR A 132 6.68 3.55 -9.92
C THR A 132 5.47 2.84 -9.34
N ASP A 133 4.99 1.83 -10.05
CA ASP A 133 3.82 1.04 -9.68
C ASP A 133 4.16 -0.45 -9.75
N ALA A 134 4.14 -1.13 -8.61
CA ALA A 134 4.48 -2.55 -8.50
C ALA A 134 3.25 -3.47 -8.58
N ASP A 135 2.06 -2.96 -8.26
CA ASP A 135 0.83 -3.75 -8.14
C ASP A 135 -0.25 -3.37 -9.18
N THR A 136 0.08 -2.46 -10.09
CA THR A 136 -0.72 -1.95 -11.22
C THR A 136 -1.92 -1.09 -10.81
N SER A 137 -1.86 -0.46 -9.63
CA SER A 137 -2.95 0.36 -9.09
C SER A 137 -2.80 1.87 -9.33
N GLU A 138 -1.60 2.38 -9.64
CA GLU A 138 -1.37 3.76 -10.04
C GLU A 138 -1.50 3.95 -11.55
N GLN A 139 -1.97 5.14 -11.96
CA GLN A 139 -1.99 5.51 -13.37
C GLN A 139 -1.91 7.03 -13.54
N VAL A 140 -1.02 7.48 -14.44
CA VAL A 140 -0.97 8.87 -14.90
C VAL A 140 -2.25 9.20 -15.66
N THR A 141 -3.15 9.95 -15.01
CA THR A 141 -4.46 10.29 -15.59
C THR A 141 -4.44 11.52 -16.49
N SER A 142 -3.52 12.47 -16.27
CA SER A 142 -3.40 13.66 -17.12
C SER A 142 -1.99 14.26 -17.05
N VAL A 143 -1.55 14.82 -18.18
CA VAL A 143 -0.29 15.58 -18.29
C VAL A 143 -0.63 16.91 -18.95
N THR A 144 -0.36 18.01 -18.25
CA THR A 144 -0.59 19.37 -18.78
C THR A 144 0.74 20.04 -19.09
N VAL A 145 0.94 20.44 -20.35
CA VAL A 145 2.12 21.21 -20.78
C VAL A 145 1.68 22.63 -21.12
N THR A 146 2.33 23.63 -20.52
CA THR A 146 2.12 25.04 -20.85
C THR A 146 3.34 25.57 -21.58
N LEU A 147 3.15 26.04 -22.82
CA LEU A 147 4.20 26.71 -23.59
C LEU A 147 3.98 28.22 -23.56
N SER A 148 5.02 28.98 -23.20
CA SER A 148 5.00 30.44 -23.20
C SER A 148 5.97 30.99 -24.26
N GLY A 149 5.60 32.11 -24.90
CA GLY A 149 6.48 32.76 -25.88
C GLY A 149 6.55 32.06 -27.24
N VAL A 150 5.57 31.21 -27.55
CA VAL A 150 5.44 30.63 -28.89
C VAL A 150 5.10 31.72 -29.92
N PRO A 151 5.77 31.75 -31.09
CA PRO A 151 5.49 32.73 -32.13
C PRO A 151 4.03 32.70 -32.60
N GLU A 152 3.49 33.85 -32.98
CA GLU A 152 2.16 33.95 -33.56
C GLU A 152 2.07 33.10 -34.84
N GLY A 153 0.97 32.35 -34.98
CA GLY A 153 0.80 31.38 -36.07
C GLY A 153 1.41 30.00 -35.84
N SER A 154 2.05 29.75 -34.69
CA SER A 154 2.46 28.40 -34.29
C SER A 154 1.25 27.49 -34.15
N VAL A 155 1.36 26.26 -34.64
CA VAL A 155 0.30 25.24 -34.57
C VAL A 155 0.79 24.06 -33.74
N MET A 156 0.00 23.64 -32.74
CA MET A 156 0.18 22.36 -32.08
C MET A 156 -0.68 21.31 -32.78
N THR A 157 -0.10 20.15 -33.06
CA THR A 157 -0.78 19.05 -33.75
C THR A 157 -0.48 17.73 -33.03
N GLY A 158 -1.41 16.76 -33.09
CA GLY A 158 -1.21 15.42 -32.52
C GLY A 158 -1.52 15.31 -31.02
N TRP A 159 -2.29 16.25 -30.48
CA TRP A 159 -2.93 16.16 -29.17
C TRP A 159 -4.43 15.97 -29.42
N ASP A 160 -4.93 14.76 -29.29
CA ASP A 160 -6.36 14.39 -29.31
C ASP A 160 -6.75 13.77 -27.96
#